data_AF-A0A1U9DXW0-F1
#
_entry.id   AF-A0A1U9DXW0-F1
#
_cell.length_a   1.000
_cell.length_b   1.000
_cell.length_c   1.000
_cell.angle_alpha   90.00
_cell.angle_beta   90.00
_cell.angle_gamma   90.00
#
_symmetry.space_group_name_H-M   'P 1'
#
loop_
_entity.id
_entity.type
_entity.pdbx_description
1 polymer ?
#
loop_
_entity_poly.entity_id
_entity_poly.type
_entity_poly.pdbx_seq_one_letter_code
_entity_poly.pdbx_strand_id
1 'polypeptide(L)' 'YYTLKDLLGVILLIFLLLTIVLFFPDLLGDPDNYTPANPLNTPPH' A
#
# COMPACT_ATOMS: atom_id res chain seq x y z
N TYR A 1 -27.37 5.00 -14.67
CA TYR A 1 -26.30 4.27 -15.38
C TYR A 1 -24.93 4.57 -14.82
N TYR A 2 -24.41 5.79 -14.93
CA TYR A 2 -23.07 6.12 -14.43
C TYR A 2 -22.89 5.95 -12.93
N THR A 3 -23.87 6.36 -12.11
CA THR A 3 -23.82 6.18 -10.64
C THR A 3 -23.57 4.72 -10.20
N LEU A 4 -24.19 3.74 -10.87
CA LEU A 4 -23.97 2.32 -10.56
C LEU A 4 -22.61 1.82 -11.04
N LYS A 5 -22.14 2.30 -12.20
CA LYS A 5 -20.80 2.01 -12.71
C LYS A 5 -19.73 2.55 -11.76
N ASP A 6 -19.91 3.77 -11.28
CA ASP A 6 -18.95 4.43 -10.40
C ASP A 6 -18.93 3.75 -9.02
N LEU A 7 -20.10 3.38 -8.49
CA LEU A 7 -20.18 2.62 -7.24
C LEU A 7 -19.47 1.27 -7.35
N LEU A 8 -19.67 0.52 -8.45
CA LEU A 8 -18.95 -0.73 -8.70
C LEU A 8 -17.44 -0.50 -8.75
N GLY A 9 -17.00 0.56 -9.43
CA GLY A 9 -15.58 0.94 -9.49
C GLY A 9 -14.98 1.21 -8.11
N VAL A 10 -15.69 1.97 -7.26
CA VAL A 10 -15.26 2.26 -5.89
C VAL A 10 -15.20 0.98 -5.04
N ILE A 11 -16.16 0.08 -5.17
CA ILE A 11 -16.16 -1.20 -4.45
C ILE A 11 -14.93 -2.04 -4.84
N LEU A 12 -14.62 -2.12 -6.13
CA LEU A 12 -13.44 -2.86 -6.61
C LEU A 12 -12.13 -2.23 -6.12
N LEU A 13 -12.04 -0.90 -6.14
CA LEU A 13 -10.89 -0.17 -5.63
C LEU A 13 -10.67 -0.46 -4.13
N ILE A 14 -11.72 -0.35 -3.33
CA ILE A 14 -11.65 -0.62 -1.88
C ILE A 14 -11.32 -2.09 -1.62
N PHE A 15 -11.91 -3.02 -2.36
CA PHE A 15 -11.63 -4.44 -2.21
C PHE A 15 -10.14 -4.76 -2.46
N LEU A 16 -9.56 -4.22 -3.54
CA LEU A 16 -8.13 -4.38 -3.83
C LEU A 16 -7.26 -3.73 -2.74
N LEU A 17 -7.58 -2.50 -2.33
CA LEU A 17 -6.87 -1.80 -1.27
C LEU A 17 -6.87 -2.61 0.03
N LEU A 18 -8.03 -3.08 0.47
CA LEU A 18 -8.17 -3.89 1.69
C LEU A 18 -7.43 -5.22 1.57
N THR A 19 -7.37 -5.82 0.38
CA THR A 19 -6.59 -7.04 0.18
C THR A 19 -5.12 -6.81 0.45
N ILE A 20 -4.56 -5.70 -0.06
CA ILE A 20 -3.15 -5.34 0.18
C ILE A 20 -2.96 -5.03 1.67
N VAL A 21 -3.78 -4.17 2.26
CA VAL A 21 -3.63 -3.73 3.66
C VAL A 21 -3.77 -4.89 4.66
N LEU A 22 -4.73 -5.80 4.47
CA LEU A 22 -5.03 -6.83 5.45
C LEU A 22 -4.18 -8.10 5.31
N PHE A 23 -3.72 -8.43 4.10
CA PHE A 23 -2.97 -9.67 3.86
C PHE A 23 -1.52 -9.45 3.46
N PHE A 24 -1.18 -8.29 2.89
CA PHE A 24 0.16 -8.00 2.36
C PHE A 24 0.60 -6.55 2.67
N PRO A 25 0.55 -6.09 3.94
CA PRO A 25 0.75 -4.69 4.29
C PRO A 25 2.10 -4.13 3.85
N ASP A 26 3.14 -4.97 3.83
CA ASP A 26 4.51 -4.58 3.51
C ASP A 26 4.89 -4.77 2.03
N LEU A 27 3.97 -5.27 1.19
CA LEU A 27 4.28 -5.64 -0.20
C LEU A 27 4.82 -4.48 -1.03
N LEU A 28 4.38 -3.26 -0.73
CA LEU A 28 4.78 -2.04 -1.43
C LEU A 28 5.69 -1.15 -0.56
N GLY A 29 6.14 -1.65 0.59
CA GLY A 29 7.02 -0.95 1.52
C GLY A 29 8.49 -1.29 1.32
N ASP A 30 9.36 -0.46 1.87
CA ASP A 30 10.80 -0.70 1.94
C ASP A 30 11.16 -1.17 3.36
N PRO A 31 11.72 -2.38 3.55
CA PRO A 31 12.13 -2.89 4.85
C PRO A 31 13.09 -1.99 5.63
N ASP A 32 13.95 -1.23 4.94
CA ASP A 32 14.95 -0.38 5.61
C ASP A 32 14.30 0.77 6.39
N ASN A 33 13.11 1.21 5.99
CA ASN A 33 12.34 2.24 6.69
C ASN A 33 11.79 1.79 8.06
N TYR A 34 11.89 0.50 8.40
CA TYR A 34 11.63 0.03 9.76
C TYR A 34 12.80 0.31 10.73
N THR A 35 13.96 0.69 10.21
CA THR A 35 15.09 1.13 11.04
C THR A 35 15.07 2.64 11.24
N PRO A 36 15.40 3.15 12.45
CA PRO A 36 15.50 4.60 12.66
C PRO A 36 16.57 5.23 11.77
N ALA A 37 16.31 6.44 11.28
CA ALA A 37 17.24 7.15 10.43
C ALA A 37 18.62 7.33 11.07
N ASN A 38 19.67 6.97 10.35
CA ASN A 38 21.07 7.17 10.74
C ASN A 38 21.75 8.14 9.76
N PRO A 39 22.08 9.39 10.16
CA PRO A 39 22.66 10.38 9.26
C PRO A 39 24.09 10.06 8.80
N LEU A 40 24.74 9.07 9.42
CA LEU A 40 26.12 8.66 9.11
C LEU A 40 26.18 7.34 8.31
N ASN A 41 25.04 6.69 8.06
CA ASN A 41 24.98 5.41 7.38
C ASN A 41 23.92 5.44 6.28
N THR A 42 24.34 5.20 5.04
CA THR A 42 23.44 5.00 3.92
C THR A 42 23.18 3.50 3.76
N PRO A 43 21.92 3.05 3.59
CA PRO A 43 21.64 1.64 3.38
C PRO A 43 22.34 1.08 2.13
N PRO A 44 22.59 -0.24 2.09
CA PRO A 44 23.44 -0.85 1.07
C PRO A 44 22.78 -1.07 -0.29
N HIS A 45 21.45 -0.91 -0.39
CA HIS A 45 20.68 -1.15 -1.61
C HIS A 45 19.90 0.10 -2.05
#